data_AF-A0A2I9DW27-F1
#
_entry.id   AF-A0A2I9DW27-F1
#
_cell.length_a   1.000
_cell.length_b   1.000
_cell.length_c   1.000
_cell.angle_alpha   90.00
_cell.angle_beta   90.00
_cell.angle_gamma   90.00
#
_symmetry.space_group_name_H-M   'P 1'
#
loop_
_entity.id
_entity.type
_entity.pdbx_description
1 polymer ?
#
loop_
_entity_poly.entity_id
_entity_poly.type
_entity_poly.pdbx_seq_one_letter_code
_entity_poly.pdbx_strand_id
1 'polypeptide(L)' 'MFGRRVPPRIVFLLSLVLAVLCAVPAVRYGLSGRWLPTLLWGAVAVWFAVDAARAYGWTQRK' A
#
# COMPACT_ATOMS: atom_id res chain seq x y z
N MET A 1 -16.68 -9.72 6.80
CA MET A 1 -16.93 -10.98 6.08
C MET A 1 -15.62 -11.76 5.98
N PHE A 2 -15.22 -12.51 7.00
CA PHE A 2 -13.91 -13.20 7.03
C PHE A 2 -14.05 -14.67 7.47
N GLY A 3 -14.92 -15.41 6.78
CA GLY A 3 -15.09 -16.86 6.96
C GLY A 3 -14.04 -17.73 6.26
N ARG A 4 -13.07 -17.12 5.57
CA ARG A 4 -11.99 -17.79 4.86
C ARG A 4 -10.71 -17.04 5.22
N ARG A 5 -9.88 -17.58 6.11
CA ARG A 5 -8.66 -16.92 6.59
C ARG A 5 -7.71 -16.74 5.41
N VAL A 6 -7.74 -15.57 4.77
CA VAL A 6 -6.80 -15.21 3.72
C VAL A 6 -5.40 -15.29 4.35
N PRO A 7 -4.47 -16.07 3.77
CA PRO A 7 -3.11 -16.18 4.28
C PRO A 7 -2.48 -14.78 4.44
N PRO A 8 -1.83 -14.47 5.58
CA PRO A 8 -1.29 -13.14 5.85
C PRO A 8 -0.26 -12.70 4.79
N ARG A 9 0.44 -13.66 4.16
CA ARG A 9 1.33 -13.42 3.03
C ARG A 9 0.61 -12.87 1.78
N ILE A 10 -0.62 -13.31 1.53
CA ILE A 10 -1.43 -12.82 0.39
C ILE A 10 -1.90 -11.39 0.66
N VAL A 11 -2.29 -11.09 1.91
CA VAL A 11 -2.66 -9.73 2.33
C VAL A 11 -1.46 -8.79 2.19
N PHE A 12 -0.27 -9.22 2.63
CA PHE A 12 0.97 -8.46 2.46
C PHE A 12 1.26 -8.14 0.98
N LEU A 13 1.22 -9.16 0.10
CA LEU A 13 1.50 -8.97 -1.32
C LEU A 13 0.47 -8.03 -1.99
N LEU A 14 -0.81 -8.16 -1.65
CA LEU A 14 -1.87 -7.28 -2.15
C LEU A 14 -1.66 -5.83 -1.71
N SER A 15 -1.40 -5.58 -0.43
CA SER A 15 -1.15 -4.23 0.08
C SER A 15 0.13 -3.63 -0.51
N LEU A 16 1.18 -4.44 -0.71
CA LEU A 16 2.40 -4.01 -1.38
C LEU A 16 2.15 -3.59 -2.84
N VAL A 17 1.40 -4.41 -3.59
CA VAL A 17 1.04 -4.10 -4.99
C VAL A 17 0.21 -2.82 -5.05
N LEU A 18 -0.77 -2.64 -4.16
CA LEU A 18 -1.55 -1.40 -4.10
C LEU A 18 -0.70 -0.19 -3.74
N ALA A 19 0.26 -0.33 -2.83
CA ALA A 19 1.19 0.74 -2.50
C ALA A 19 2.00 1.18 -3.72
N VAL A 20 2.52 0.24 -4.50
CA VAL A 20 3.26 0.52 -5.75
C VAL A 20 2.35 1.18 -6.78
N LEU A 21 1.13 0.66 -6.98
CA LEU A 21 0.16 1.22 -7.91
C LEU A 21 -0.25 2.65 -7.55
N CYS A 22 -0.26 3.01 -6.27
CA CYS A 22 -0.49 4.39 -5.83
C CYS A 22 0.77 5.27 -5.91
N ALA A 23 1.96 4.69 -5.72
CA ALA A 23 3.22 5.42 -5.78
C ALA A 23 3.55 5.87 -7.22
N VAL A 24 3.27 5.06 -8.24
CA VAL A 24 3.50 5.40 -9.66
C VAL A 24 2.81 6.72 -10.08
N PRO A 25 1.49 6.90 -9.91
CA PRO A 25 0.84 8.16 -10.23
C PRO A 25 1.31 9.30 -9.32
N ALA A 26 1.59 9.05 -8.03
CA ALA A 26 2.14 10.08 -7.14
C ALA A 26 3.45 10.66 -7.69
N VAL A 27 4.38 9.80 -8.12
CA VAL A 27 5.66 10.22 -8.73
C VAL A 27 5.41 10.95 -10.05
N ARG A 28 4.55 10.42 -10.92
CA ARG A 28 4.23 11.07 -12.20
C ARG A 28 3.64 12.47 -12.03
N TYR A 29 2.72 12.65 -11.09
CA TYR A 29 2.13 13.95 -10.79
C TYR A 29 3.14 14.90 -10.12
N GLY A 30 4.04 14.37 -9.27
CA GLY A 30 5.08 15.15 -8.61
C GLY A 30 6.06 15.73 -9.62
N LEU A 31 6.50 14.91 -10.58
CA LEU A 31 7.33 15.35 -11.71
C LEU A 31 6.62 16.35 -12.62
N SER A 32 5.29 16.33 -12.66
CA SER A 32 4.48 17.27 -13.44
C SER A 32 4.16 18.57 -12.70
N GLY A 33 4.74 18.80 -11.51
CA GLY A 33 4.49 19.98 -10.68
C GLY A 33 3.09 20.04 -10.04
N ARG A 34 2.31 18.95 -10.11
CA ARG A 34 0.95 18.87 -9.56
C ARG A 34 0.99 18.34 -8.13
N TRP A 35 1.30 19.24 -7.22
CA TRP A 35 1.41 19.00 -5.77
C TRP A 35 0.18 18.36 -5.12
N LEU A 36 -1.04 18.79 -5.44
CA LEU A 36 -2.27 18.27 -4.81
C LEU A 36 -2.52 16.77 -5.06
N PRO A 37 -2.55 16.26 -6.31
CA PRO A 37 -2.67 14.82 -6.55
C PRO A 37 -1.42 14.06 -6.08
N THR A 38 -0.24 14.66 -6.08
CA THR A 38 0.98 14.04 -5.55
C THR A 38 0.84 13.72 -4.07
N LEU A 39 0.36 14.67 -3.27
CA LEU A 39 0.11 14.48 -1.85
C LEU A 39 -0.96 13.44 -1.59
N LEU A 40 -2.05 13.47 -2.36
CA LEU A 40 -3.17 12.54 -2.18
C LEU A 40 -2.75 11.10 -2.48
N TRP A 41 -2.16 10.86 -3.65
CA TRP A 41 -1.67 9.53 -4.05
C TRP A 41 -0.48 9.08 -3.19
N GLY A 42 0.37 10.01 -2.77
CA GLY A 42 1.47 9.74 -1.86
C GLY A 42 0.99 9.29 -0.48
N ALA A 43 0.02 9.99 0.11
CA ALA A 43 -0.56 9.61 1.41
C ALA A 43 -1.22 8.22 1.35
N VAL A 44 -1.95 7.92 0.28
CA VAL A 44 -2.57 6.61 0.06
C VAL A 44 -1.51 5.52 -0.12
N ALA A 45 -0.44 5.78 -0.87
CA ALA A 45 0.67 4.85 -1.02
C ALA A 45 1.35 4.54 0.33
N VAL A 46 1.57 5.56 1.16
CA VAL A 46 2.12 5.40 2.52
C VAL A 46 1.19 4.58 3.39
N TRP A 47 -0.13 4.83 3.34
CA TRP A 47 -1.11 4.04 4.07
C TRP A 47 -1.04 2.54 3.73
N PHE A 48 -1.00 2.22 2.43
CA PHE A 48 -0.86 0.83 1.97
C PHE A 48 0.49 0.21 2.33
N ALA A 49 1.57 1.00 2.36
CA ALA A 49 2.87 0.51 2.82
C ALA A 49 2.85 0.18 4.32
N VAL A 50 2.22 1.01 5.15
CA VAL A 50 2.04 0.76 6.59
C VAL A 50 1.15 -0.46 6.83
N ASP A 51 0.07 -0.61 6.05
CA ASP A 51 -0.80 -1.77 6.10
C ASP A 51 -0.06 -3.07 5.73
N ALA A 52 0.78 -3.03 4.68
CA ALA A 52 1.65 -4.13 4.31
C ALA A 52 2.63 -4.47 5.45
N ALA A 53 3.30 -3.48 6.05
CA ALA A 53 4.20 -3.71 7.18
C ALA A 53 3.49 -4.35 8.38
N ARG A 54 2.25 -3.93 8.66
CA ARG A 54 1.41 -4.54 9.72
C ARG A 54 1.07 -6.00 9.39
N ALA A 55 0.67 -6.30 8.16
CA ALA A 55 0.38 -7.66 7.71
C ALA A 55 1.62 -8.58 7.73
N TYR A 56 2.80 -8.02 7.42
CA TYR A 56 4.07 -8.73 7.55
C TYR A 56 4.39 -9.10 9.01
N GLY A 57 4.11 -8.19 9.95
CA GLY A 57 4.23 -8.44 11.39
C GLY A 57 3.38 -9.61 11.89
N TRP A 58 2.20 -9.83 11.29
CA TRP A 58 1.38 -11.02 11.59
C TRP A 58 1.95 -12.32 11.02
N THR A 59 2.74 -12.23 9.95
CA THR A 59 3.41 -13.40 9.35
C THR A 59 4.59 -13.86 10.21
N GLN A 60 5.31 -12.93 10.84
CA GLN A 60 6.46 -13.20 11.73
C GLN A 60 6.07 -13.71 13.13
N ARG A 61 4.81 -13.50 13.56
CA ARG A 61 4.31 -13.99 14.86
C ARG A 61 3.79 -15.43 14.83
N LYS A 62 3.99 -16.15 13.73
CA LYS A 62 3.53 -17.52 13.51
C LYS A 62 4.73 -18.46 13.43
#